data_AF-A0A2H5V5X2-F1
#
_entry.id   AF-A0A2H5V5X2-F1
#
_cell.length_a   1.000
_cell.length_b   1.000
_cell.length_c   1.000
_cell.angle_alpha   90.00
_cell.angle_beta   90.00
_cell.angle_gamma   90.00
#
_symmetry.space_group_name_H-M   'P 1'
#
loop_
_entity.id
_entity.type
_entity.pdbx_description
1 polymer ?
#
loop_
_entity_poly.entity_id
_entity_poly.type
_entity_poly.pdbx_seq_one_letter_code
_entity_poly.pdbx_strand_id
1 'polypeptide(L)'
;MRRISDPGRKYFYKGLSDSERAAFEAGVALATAYHYLLGLPLPRRPASIKRLLVHMSEGLAAQPFRERVKVRVKRLRIGKSAYKYGRIDARNIEVSVVVRYGRSRVWGRLSWLEELDYPLMRIEKVVRGQ
;
A
#
# COMPACT_ATOMS: atom_id res chain seq x y z
N MET A 1 -15.35 -2.30 -19.52
CA MET A 1 -14.75 -1.88 -18.22
C MET A 1 -15.81 -1.98 -17.13
N ARG A 2 -15.61 -2.79 -16.08
CA ARG A 2 -16.57 -2.87 -14.97
C ARG A 2 -16.61 -1.51 -14.24
N ARG A 3 -17.75 -0.81 -14.29
CA ARG A 3 -18.04 0.30 -13.38
C ARG A 3 -18.02 -0.29 -11.97
N ILE A 4 -17.05 0.11 -11.15
CA ILE A 4 -17.06 -0.19 -9.73
C ILE A 4 -18.25 0.57 -9.15
N SER A 5 -19.16 -0.13 -8.46
CA SER A 5 -20.22 0.51 -7.69
C SER A 5 -19.58 1.28 -6.53
N ASP A 6 -19.86 2.59 -6.42
CA ASP A 6 -19.44 3.43 -5.29
C ASP A 6 -20.66 3.83 -4.44
N PRO A 7 -21.17 2.93 -3.58
CA PRO A 7 -22.25 3.26 -2.64
C PRO A 7 -21.80 4.32 -1.61
N GLY A 8 -20.49 4.49 -1.42
CA GLY A 8 -19.90 5.47 -0.52
C GLY A 8 -20.00 6.92 -1.04
N ARG A 9 -20.17 7.11 -2.36
CA ARG A 9 -20.14 8.43 -3.02
C ARG A 9 -21.01 9.48 -2.33
N LYS A 10 -22.20 9.09 -1.86
CA LYS A 10 -23.18 9.99 -1.24
C LYS A 10 -22.71 10.61 0.09
N TYR A 11 -21.68 10.04 0.71
CA TYR A 11 -21.13 10.52 1.99
C TYR A 11 -19.91 11.44 1.81
N PHE A 12 -19.35 11.53 0.61
CA PHE A 12 -18.23 12.45 0.35
C PHE A 12 -18.75 13.84 0.02
N TYR A 13 -17.92 14.86 0.30
CA TYR A 13 -18.20 16.24 -0.09
C TYR A 13 -18.51 16.33 -1.60
N LYS A 14 -19.63 16.99 -1.95
CA LYS A 14 -20.13 17.01 -3.34
C LYS A 14 -19.17 17.67 -4.33
N GLY A 15 -18.35 18.61 -3.88
CA GLY A 15 -17.34 19.30 -4.70
C GLY A 15 -16.00 18.56 -4.81
N LEU A 16 -15.87 17.37 -4.22
CA LEU A 16 -14.63 16.60 -4.26
C LEU A 16 -14.35 16.14 -5.70
N SER A 17 -13.19 16.54 -6.22
CA SER A 17 -12.70 16.09 -7.52
C SER A 17 -12.29 14.61 -7.48
N ASP A 18 -12.27 14.00 -8.67
CA ASP A 18 -11.78 12.63 -8.83
C ASP A 18 -10.34 12.46 -8.29
N SER A 19 -9.50 13.48 -8.45
CA SER A 19 -8.10 13.45 -8.02
C SER A 19 -7.95 13.53 -6.50
N GLU A 20 -8.78 14.31 -5.82
CA GLU A 20 -8.81 14.37 -4.36
C GLU A 20 -9.34 13.06 -3.77
N ARG A 21 -10.41 12.49 -4.37
CA ARG A 21 -10.90 11.17 -3.95
C ARG A 21 -9.86 10.09 -4.17
N ALA A 22 -9.19 10.06 -5.32
CA ALA A 22 -8.12 9.11 -5.59
C ALA A 22 -6.94 9.25 -4.60
N ALA A 23 -6.58 10.49 -4.22
CA ALA A 23 -5.53 10.76 -3.25
C ALA A 23 -5.93 10.29 -1.84
N PHE A 24 -7.16 10.58 -1.41
CA PHE A 24 -7.71 10.11 -0.15
C PHE A 24 -7.67 8.58 -0.06
N GLU A 25 -8.18 7.91 -1.09
CA GLU A 25 -8.18 6.45 -1.18
C GLU A 25 -6.75 5.86 -1.20
N ALA A 26 -5.79 6.55 -1.81
CA ALA A 26 -4.38 6.14 -1.77
C ALA A 26 -3.80 6.25 -0.35
N GLY A 27 -4.15 7.29 0.40
CA GLY A 27 -3.80 7.42 1.81
C GLY A 27 -4.36 6.28 2.66
N VAL A 28 -5.65 5.96 2.49
CA VAL A 28 -6.30 4.81 3.13
C VAL A 28 -5.58 3.50 2.77
N ALA A 29 -5.17 3.33 1.51
CA ALA A 29 -4.44 2.14 1.08
C ALA A 29 -3.11 1.95 1.82
N LEU A 30 -2.31 3.02 1.86
CA LEU A 30 -0.98 2.98 2.47
C LEU A 30 -1.07 2.78 3.97
N ALA A 31 -2.00 3.48 4.64
CA ALA A 31 -2.26 3.31 6.07
C ALA A 31 -2.71 1.88 6.39
N THR A 32 -3.66 1.34 5.62
CA THR A 32 -4.14 -0.03 5.80
C THR A 32 -2.99 -1.02 5.62
N ALA A 33 -2.19 -0.90 4.55
CA ALA A 33 -1.07 -1.80 4.32
C ALA A 33 -0.02 -1.71 5.44
N TYR A 34 0.30 -0.52 5.93
CA TYR A 34 1.26 -0.35 7.02
C TYR A 34 0.79 -1.02 8.30
N HIS A 35 -0.39 -0.66 8.81
CA HIS A 35 -0.87 -1.16 10.09
C HIS A 35 -1.28 -2.63 10.05
N TYR A 36 -1.75 -3.13 8.90
CA TYR A 36 -2.11 -4.53 8.75
C TYR A 36 -0.88 -5.46 8.68
N LEU A 37 0.23 -4.99 8.09
CA LEU A 37 1.39 -5.83 7.83
C LEU A 37 2.49 -5.72 8.90
N LEU A 38 2.52 -4.62 9.66
CA LEU A 38 3.57 -4.38 10.64
C LEU A 38 3.60 -5.49 11.70
N GLY A 39 4.78 -6.06 11.93
CA GLY A 39 5.00 -7.13 12.90
C GLY A 39 4.76 -8.55 12.37
N LEU A 40 4.21 -8.73 11.15
CA LEU A 40 3.94 -10.05 10.60
C LEU A 40 5.23 -10.88 10.46
N PRO A 41 5.24 -12.13 10.96
CA PRO A 41 6.39 -13.02 10.81
C PRO A 41 6.58 -13.40 9.34
N LEU A 42 7.84 -13.47 8.92
CA LEU A 42 8.22 -13.88 7.57
C LEU A 42 8.74 -15.32 7.59
N PRO A 43 8.36 -16.14 6.58
CA PRO A 43 8.89 -17.49 6.46
C PRO A 43 10.39 -17.46 6.15
N ARG A 44 11.11 -18.53 6.49
CA ARG A 44 12.57 -18.58 6.32
C ARG A 44 13.03 -18.67 4.87
N ARG A 45 12.23 -19.30 3.99
CA ARG A 45 12.61 -19.55 2.59
C ARG A 45 12.28 -18.33 1.72
N PRO A 46 13.22 -17.79 0.92
CA PRO A 46 12.97 -16.64 0.04
C PRO A 46 11.78 -16.83 -0.91
N ALA A 47 11.61 -18.03 -1.48
CA ALA A 47 10.49 -18.34 -2.34
C ALA A 47 9.14 -18.23 -1.60
N SER A 48 9.07 -18.64 -0.33
CA SER A 48 7.88 -18.52 0.50
C SER A 48 7.58 -17.06 0.83
N ILE A 49 8.61 -16.25 1.11
CA ILE A 49 8.45 -14.79 1.32
C ILE A 49 7.86 -14.15 0.07
N LYS A 50 8.41 -14.47 -1.11
CA LYS A 50 7.92 -13.94 -2.38
C LYS A 50 6.44 -14.26 -2.60
N ARG A 51 6.01 -15.51 -2.39
CA ARG A 51 4.59 -15.90 -2.50
C ARG A 51 3.71 -15.16 -1.51
N LEU A 52 4.14 -15.06 -0.24
CA LEU A 52 3.39 -14.34 0.79
C LEU A 52 3.15 -12.88 0.39
N LEU A 53 4.18 -12.17 -0.07
CA LEU A 53 4.07 -10.77 -0.49
C LEU A 53 3.16 -10.58 -1.72
N VAL A 54 3.13 -11.56 -2.63
CA VAL A 54 2.18 -11.56 -3.76
C VAL A 54 0.75 -11.65 -3.24
N HIS A 55 0.44 -12.62 -2.38
CA HIS A 55 -0.92 -12.78 -1.83
C HIS A 55 -1.34 -11.60 -0.94
N MET A 56 -0.43 -11.02 -0.17
CA MET A 56 -0.70 -9.77 0.55
C MET A 56 -1.05 -8.62 -0.40
N SER A 57 -0.34 -8.52 -1.54
CA SER A 57 -0.64 -7.51 -2.55
C SER A 57 -2.02 -7.74 -3.18
N GLU A 58 -2.38 -8.99 -3.48
CA GLU A 58 -3.69 -9.38 -4.00
C GLU A 58 -4.82 -9.05 -3.02
N GLY A 59 -4.66 -9.41 -1.74
CA GLY A 59 -5.63 -9.11 -0.69
C GLY A 59 -5.86 -7.61 -0.50
N LEU A 60 -4.79 -6.81 -0.48
CA LEU A 60 -4.90 -5.35 -0.42
C LEU A 60 -5.53 -4.75 -1.69
N ALA A 61 -5.26 -5.34 -2.87
CA ALA A 61 -5.83 -4.91 -4.13
C ALA A 61 -7.32 -5.23 -4.30
N ALA A 62 -7.87 -6.12 -3.47
CA ALA A 62 -9.31 -6.42 -3.47
C ALA A 62 -10.17 -5.27 -2.91
N GLN A 63 -9.56 -4.29 -2.22
CA GLN A 63 -10.26 -3.12 -1.70
C GLN A 63 -10.72 -2.17 -2.83
N PRO A 64 -11.73 -1.30 -2.59
CA PRO A 64 -12.24 -0.39 -3.60
C PRO A 64 -11.16 0.48 -4.26
N PHE A 65 -11.35 0.72 -5.57
CA PHE A 65 -10.56 1.65 -6.39
C PHE A 65 -9.06 1.33 -6.53
N ARG A 66 -8.59 0.20 -6.00
CA ARG A 66 -7.21 -0.27 -6.17
C ARG A 66 -7.04 -0.80 -7.59
N GLU A 67 -6.28 -0.07 -8.41
CA GLU A 67 -5.89 -0.55 -9.74
C GLU A 67 -4.68 -1.48 -9.63
N ARG A 68 -3.75 -1.19 -8.70
CA ARG A 68 -2.58 -2.02 -8.44
C ARG A 68 -2.10 -1.83 -7.00
N VAL A 69 -1.70 -2.90 -6.34
CA VAL A 69 -0.94 -2.85 -5.07
C VAL A 69 0.30 -3.73 -5.23
N LYS A 70 1.41 -3.31 -4.65
CA LYS A 70 2.63 -4.09 -4.58
C LYS A 70 3.29 -3.92 -3.21
N VAL A 71 3.41 -5.03 -2.49
CA VAL A 71 4.14 -5.11 -1.23
C VAL A 71 5.52 -5.70 -1.48
N ARG A 72 6.53 -5.12 -0.85
CA ARG A 72 7.91 -5.58 -0.86
C ARG A 72 8.47 -5.51 0.55
N VAL A 73 9.42 -6.40 0.83
CA VAL A 73 10.26 -6.33 2.02
C VAL A 73 11.71 -6.22 1.54
N LYS A 74 12.40 -5.17 1.97
CA LYS A 74 13.83 -4.91 1.72
C LYS A 74 14.64 -5.26 2.95
N ARG A 75 15.91 -5.64 2.80
CA ARG A 75 16.85 -5.75 3.92
C ARG A 75 16.30 -6.61 5.06
N LEU A 76 15.87 -7.83 4.74
CA LEU A 76 15.31 -8.77 5.72
C LEU A 76 16.33 -9.01 6.83
N ARG A 77 16.09 -8.42 8.00
CA ARG A 77 16.91 -8.65 9.18
C ARG A 77 16.35 -9.88 9.88
N ILE A 78 17.04 -11.01 9.75
CA ILE A 78 16.78 -12.16 10.63
C ILE A 78 17.29 -11.73 12.00
N GLY A 79 16.39 -11.62 12.98
CA GLY A 79 16.73 -11.07 14.29
C GLY A 79 17.84 -11.86 14.99
N LYS A 80 18.58 -11.19 15.87
CA LYS A 80 19.55 -11.81 16.81
C LYS A 80 18.86 -12.43 18.04
N SER A 81 17.53 -12.56 18.06
CA SER A 81 16.78 -13.10 19.21
C SER A 81 16.92 -14.62 19.30
N ALA A 82 16.58 -15.20 20.46
CA ALA A 82 16.66 -16.64 20.72
C ALA A 82 15.96 -17.50 19.65
N TYR A 83 14.89 -16.98 19.03
CA TYR A 83 14.06 -17.70 18.06
C TYR A 83 14.36 -17.36 16.58
N LYS A 84 15.26 -16.40 16.32
CA LYS A 84 15.83 -16.03 14.99
C LYS A 84 14.85 -16.11 13.81
N TYR A 85 13.80 -15.27 13.80
CA TYR A 85 12.94 -15.09 12.63
C TYR A 85 12.89 -13.63 12.17
N GLY A 86 12.63 -13.43 10.89
CA GLY A 86 12.40 -12.10 10.32
C GLY A 86 10.94 -11.71 10.45
N ARG A 87 10.66 -10.41 10.58
CA ARG A 87 9.30 -9.86 10.57
C ARG A 87 9.24 -8.64 9.68
N ILE A 88 8.05 -8.27 9.23
CA ILE A 88 7.83 -6.98 8.57
C ILE A 88 7.95 -5.87 9.63
N ASP A 89 8.74 -4.84 9.35
CA ASP A 89 8.93 -3.67 10.21
C ASP A 89 8.94 -2.38 9.36
N ALA A 90 8.92 -1.22 10.03
CA ALA A 90 8.87 0.09 9.39
C ALA A 90 10.06 0.37 8.44
N ARG A 91 11.24 -0.22 8.72
CA ARG A 91 12.48 -0.01 7.94
C ARG A 91 12.55 -0.91 6.71
N ASN A 92 11.85 -2.04 6.74
CA ASN A 92 11.91 -3.06 5.71
C ASN A 92 10.71 -3.07 4.78
N ILE A 93 9.55 -2.57 5.21
CA ILE A 93 8.34 -2.54 4.37
C ILE A 93 8.44 -1.47 3.27
N GLU A 94 8.05 -1.86 2.06
CA GLU A 94 7.83 -0.95 0.95
C GLU A 94 6.50 -1.31 0.28
N VAL A 95 5.61 -0.33 0.14
CA VAL A 95 4.32 -0.52 -0.55
C VAL A 95 4.17 0.52 -1.64
N SER A 96 3.73 0.07 -2.81
CA SER A 96 3.31 0.95 -3.91
C SER A 96 1.85 0.66 -4.23
N VAL A 97 1.03 1.70 -4.33
CA VAL A 97 -0.38 1.61 -4.70
C VAL A 97 -0.65 2.50 -5.92
N VAL A 98 -1.50 2.02 -6.82
CA VAL A 98 -2.14 2.82 -7.86
C VAL A 98 -3.63 2.79 -7.59
N VAL A 99 -4.19 3.96 -7.33
CA VAL A 99 -5.64 4.15 -7.18
C VAL A 99 -6.17 4.79 -8.43
N ARG A 100 -7.30 4.28 -8.94
CA ARG A 100 -8.08 4.93 -9.99
C ARG A 100 -9.48 5.23 -9.46
N TYR A 101 -9.83 6.51 -9.46
CA TYR A 101 -11.18 6.97 -9.18
C TYR A 101 -11.65 7.90 -10.29
N GLY A 102 -12.82 7.60 -10.86
CA GLY A 102 -13.32 8.28 -12.05
C GLY A 102 -12.28 8.31 -13.18
N ARG A 103 -11.90 9.50 -13.65
CA ARG A 103 -10.87 9.68 -14.69
C ARG A 103 -9.46 9.92 -14.14
N SER A 104 -9.29 10.02 -12.82
CA SER A 104 -8.00 10.30 -12.20
C SER A 104 -7.28 9.04 -11.71
N ARG A 105 -5.95 9.08 -11.74
CA ARG A 105 -5.07 8.06 -11.12
C ARG A 105 -4.05 8.70 -10.19
N VAL A 106 -3.81 8.05 -9.06
CA VAL A 106 -2.82 8.47 -8.06
C VAL A 106 -1.90 7.30 -7.73
N TRP A 107 -0.59 7.56 -7.73
CA TRP A 107 0.44 6.63 -7.30
C TRP A 107 0.90 7.01 -5.90
N GLY A 108 0.68 6.11 -4.95
CA GLY A 108 1.11 6.25 -3.57
C GLY A 108 2.29 5.33 -3.27
N ARG A 109 3.16 5.77 -2.36
CA ARG A 109 4.33 5.01 -1.90
C ARG A 109 4.49 5.12 -0.40
N LEU A 110 4.72 3.98 0.24
CA LEU A 110 5.25 3.84 1.58
C LEU A 110 6.68 3.29 1.46
N SER A 111 7.65 4.00 2.01
CA SER A 111 9.03 3.52 2.09
C SER A 111 9.80 4.25 3.18
N TRP A 112 10.71 3.54 3.84
CA TRP A 112 11.69 4.15 4.73
C TRP A 112 12.58 5.18 4.01
N LEU A 113 12.68 6.38 4.58
CA LEU A 113 13.63 7.42 4.16
C LEU A 113 14.71 7.56 5.24
N GLU A 114 15.97 7.25 4.89
CA GLU A 114 17.09 7.28 5.85
C GLU A 114 17.33 8.70 6.39
N GLU A 115 17.20 9.72 5.55
CA GLU A 115 17.39 11.14 5.92
C GLU A 115 16.41 11.62 7.00
N LEU A 116 15.24 10.99 7.10
CA LEU A 116 14.19 11.35 8.05
C LEU A 116 14.07 10.35 9.21
N ASP A 117 14.80 9.23 9.18
CA ASP A 117 14.59 8.05 10.04
C ASP A 117 13.08 7.68 10.15
N TYR A 118 12.35 7.75 9.02
CA TYR A 118 10.88 7.68 9.01
C TYR A 118 10.27 6.89 7.82
N PRO A 119 9.22 6.07 8.04
CA PRO A 119 8.50 5.38 6.97
C PRO A 119 7.49 6.31 6.29
N LEU A 120 7.97 7.18 5.41
CA LEU A 120 7.12 8.19 4.78
C LEU A 120 6.10 7.55 3.81
N MET A 121 4.83 7.91 3.98
CA MET A 121 3.77 7.73 2.99
C MET A 121 3.67 9.00 2.15
N ARG A 122 3.71 8.87 0.83
CA ARG A 122 3.67 10.00 -0.10
C ARG A 122 2.93 9.67 -1.38
N ILE A 123 2.47 10.71 -2.05
CA ILE A 123 2.02 10.64 -3.45
C ILE A 123 3.24 10.87 -4.34
N GLU A 124 3.50 9.95 -5.26
CA GLU A 124 4.60 10.06 -6.23
C GLU A 124 4.15 10.64 -7.58
N LYS A 125 2.89 10.44 -7.94
CA LYS A 125 2.33 10.92 -9.21
C LYS A 125 0.82 11.09 -9.10
N VAL A 126 0.31 12.13 -9.76
CA VAL A 126 -1.13 12.34 -10.00
C VAL A 126 -1.33 12.52 -11.50
N VAL A 127 -2.25 11.77 -12.09
CA VAL A 127 -2.74 11.98 -13.45
C VAL A 127 -4.22 12.32 -13.34
N ARG A 128 -4.57 13.54 -13.72
CA ARG A 128 -5.96 13.99 -13.78
C ARG A 128 -6.48 13.70 -15.19
N GLY A 129 -7.63 13.03 -15.28
CA GLY A 129 -8.28 12.87 -16.58
C GLY A 129 -9.05 14.13 -16.94
N GLN A 130 -8.93 14.57 -18.19
CA GLN A 130 -9.80 15.59 -18.80
C GLN A 130 -11.21 15.03 -19.00
#